data_AF-A0A960S856-F1
#
_entry.id   AF-A0A960S856-F1
#
_cell.length_a   1.000
_cell.length_b   1.000
_cell.length_c   1.000
_cell.angle_alpha   90.00
_cell.angle_beta   90.00
_cell.angle_gamma   90.00
#
_symmetry.space_group_name_H-M   'P 1'
#
loop_
_entity.id
_entity.type
_entity.pdbx_description
1 polymer ?
#
loop_
_entity_poly.entity_id
_entity_poly.type
_entity_poly.pdbx_seq_one_letter_code
_entity_poly.pdbx_strand_id
1 'polypeptide(L)'
;GDEVFAGTINGDGLLEIETTKAADDTTLARIIKMVGDAGSKRAPSEKWVEKFAAIYTPVVMVVALLLLVIPPLVFGGEWSVWLYRSLVLLVIACPCALVISTPVSVVAALAAAARNGVLIKGGVFIEVPAHLKAIAMDKTGTLTRGEPAVVDVVPMNGHDEAELLMRAGALELNSNHPLARAIVEEAERQNLQ
;
A
#
# COMPACT_ATOMS: atom_id res chain seq x y z
N GLY A 1 4.84 -33.61 -19.19
CA GLY A 1 4.99 -32.24 -19.72
C GLY A 1 5.31 -31.31 -18.56
N ASP A 2 5.54 -30.04 -18.87
CA ASP A 2 5.86 -29.02 -17.88
C ASP A 2 4.60 -28.51 -17.16
N GLU A 3 4.77 -27.98 -15.95
CA GLU A 3 3.67 -27.34 -15.21
C GLU A 3 3.28 -25.99 -15.84
N VAL A 4 1.98 -25.75 -15.95
CA VAL A 4 1.40 -24.48 -16.42
C VAL A 4 0.47 -23.88 -15.36
N PHE A 5 0.42 -22.56 -15.26
CA PHE A 5 -0.30 -21.87 -14.19
C PHE A 5 -1.64 -21.30 -14.65
N ALA A 6 -2.66 -21.38 -13.81
CA ALA A 6 -3.93 -20.73 -14.08
C ALA A 6 -3.75 -19.20 -14.24
N GLY A 7 -4.25 -18.64 -15.35
CA GLY A 7 -4.15 -17.22 -15.67
C GLY A 7 -3.01 -16.83 -16.63
N THR A 8 -2.15 -17.77 -17.03
CA THR A 8 -1.16 -17.51 -18.11
C THR A 8 -1.84 -17.46 -19.47
N ILE A 9 -1.33 -16.59 -20.34
CA ILE A 9 -1.79 -16.47 -21.73
C ILE A 9 -0.94 -17.42 -22.58
N ASN A 10 -1.60 -18.33 -23.29
CA ASN A 10 -0.93 -19.15 -24.31
C ASN A 10 -0.45 -18.24 -25.44
N GLY A 11 0.81 -18.38 -25.85
CA GLY A 11 1.35 -17.69 -27.01
C GLY A 11 0.90 -18.40 -28.29
N ASP A 12 1.86 -18.92 -29.04
CA ASP A 12 1.59 -19.62 -30.30
C ASP A 12 1.44 -21.14 -30.09
N GLY A 13 0.42 -21.74 -30.70
CA GLY A 13 0.21 -23.19 -30.75
C GLY A 13 -1.00 -23.70 -29.96
N LEU A 14 -1.31 -24.99 -30.13
CA LEU A 14 -2.41 -25.68 -29.43
C LEU A 14 -1.84 -26.53 -28.30
N LEU A 15 -2.37 -26.37 -27.09
CA LEU A 15 -1.96 -27.10 -25.90
C LEU A 15 -3.13 -27.92 -25.34
N GLU A 16 -2.87 -29.18 -25.02
CA GLU A 16 -3.76 -30.03 -24.22
C GLU A 16 -3.20 -30.08 -22.79
N ILE A 17 -4.01 -29.73 -21.79
CA ILE A 17 -3.55 -29.52 -20.41
C ILE A 17 -4.42 -30.34 -19.46
N GLU A 18 -3.77 -31.13 -18.60
CA GLU A 18 -4.42 -31.84 -17.51
C GLU A 18 -4.55 -30.93 -16.26
N THR A 19 -5.74 -30.87 -15.68
CA THR A 19 -6.00 -30.01 -14.52
C THR A 19 -5.51 -30.68 -13.24
N THR A 20 -4.53 -30.08 -12.56
CA THR A 20 -3.91 -30.64 -11.34
C THR A 20 -4.45 -30.06 -10.02
N LYS A 21 -5.16 -28.92 -10.05
CA LYS A 21 -5.66 -28.22 -8.85
C LYS A 21 -7.08 -27.68 -9.04
N ALA A 22 -7.84 -27.61 -7.95
CA ALA A 22 -9.16 -26.98 -7.90
C ALA A 22 -9.07 -25.45 -8.10
N ALA A 23 -10.12 -24.83 -8.66
CA ALA A 23 -10.15 -23.40 -9.00
C ALA A 23 -9.84 -22.47 -7.82
N ASP A 24 -10.30 -22.83 -6.61
CA ASP A 24 -10.11 -22.05 -5.38
C ASP A 24 -8.67 -22.10 -4.83
N ASP A 25 -7.86 -23.05 -5.31
CA ASP A 25 -6.47 -23.26 -4.87
C ASP A 25 -5.44 -22.74 -5.88
N THR A 26 -5.91 -22.11 -6.96
CA THR A 26 -5.05 -21.48 -7.97
C THR A 26 -4.25 -20.32 -7.37
N THR A 27 -3.09 -20.03 -7.97
CA THR A 27 -2.25 -18.89 -7.58
C THR A 27 -3.04 -17.57 -7.64
N LEU A 28 -3.92 -17.43 -8.64
CA LEU A 28 -4.79 -16.26 -8.79
C LEU A 28 -5.81 -16.13 -7.65
N ALA A 29 -6.45 -17.23 -7.23
CA ALA A 29 -7.38 -17.22 -6.11
C ALA A 29 -6.69 -16.83 -4.78
N ARG A 30 -5.45 -17.27 -4.54
CA ARG A 30 -4.64 -16.84 -3.38
C ARG A 30 -4.35 -15.34 -3.43
N ILE A 31 -4.00 -14.79 -4.59
CA ILE A 31 -3.77 -13.36 -4.77
C ILE A 31 -5.06 -12.56 -4.49
N ILE A 32 -6.20 -12.98 -5.05
CA ILE A 32 -7.50 -12.33 -4.83
C ILE A 32 -7.86 -12.34 -3.34
N LYS A 33 -7.67 -13.46 -2.65
CA LYS A 33 -7.93 -13.58 -1.21
C LYS A 33 -7.05 -12.63 -0.39
N MET A 34 -5.74 -12.59 -0.68
CA MET A 34 -4.80 -11.67 -0.01
C MET A 34 -5.15 -10.19 -0.26
N VAL A 35 -5.62 -9.84 -1.45
CA VAL A 35 -6.06 -8.48 -1.79
C VAL A 35 -7.40 -8.14 -1.10
N GLY A 36 -8.34 -9.08 -1.03
CA GLY A 36 -9.61 -8.93 -0.33
C GLY A 36 -9.42 -8.68 1.17
N ASP A 37 -8.51 -9.40 1.81
CA ASP A 37 -8.19 -9.27 3.24
C ASP A 37 -7.48 -7.93 3.60
N ALA A 38 -6.99 -7.20 2.59
CA ALA A 38 -6.34 -5.89 2.75
C ALA A 38 -7.34 -4.71 2.73
N GLY A 39 -8.61 -4.95 2.39
CA GLY A 39 -9.63 -3.91 2.28
C GLY A 39 -10.12 -3.38 3.63
N SER A 40 -10.01 -2.06 3.83
CA SER A 40 -10.68 -1.27 4.89
C SER A 40 -10.17 -1.44 6.34
N LYS A 41 -8.87 -1.30 6.55
CA LYS A 41 -8.35 -1.12 7.92
C LYS A 41 -8.26 0.39 8.22
N ARG A 42 -8.84 0.83 9.36
CA ARG A 42 -8.66 2.19 9.94
C ARG A 42 -7.29 2.33 10.58
N ALA A 43 -6.77 3.55 10.61
CA ALA A 43 -5.43 3.83 11.13
C ALA A 43 -5.30 3.42 12.61
N PRO A 44 -4.13 2.93 13.08
CA PRO A 44 -3.96 2.56 14.49
C PRO A 44 -4.30 3.68 15.46
N SER A 45 -3.91 4.92 15.17
CA SER A 45 -4.27 6.09 15.99
C SER A 45 -5.78 6.35 16.01
N GLU A 46 -6.47 6.18 14.87
CA GLU A 46 -7.93 6.35 14.77
C GLU A 46 -8.66 5.34 15.66
N LYS A 47 -8.22 4.07 15.62
CA LYS A 47 -8.75 3.01 16.49
C LYS A 47 -8.47 3.27 17.97
N TRP A 48 -7.34 3.90 18.29
CA TRP A 48 -7.03 4.28 19.67
C TRP A 48 -7.96 5.37 20.18
N VAL A 49 -8.22 6.40 19.37
CA VAL A 49 -9.16 7.48 19.70
C VAL A 49 -10.57 6.94 19.93
N GLU A 50 -11.03 6.00 19.10
CA GLU A 50 -12.33 5.33 19.29
C GLU A 50 -12.41 4.55 20.61
N LYS A 51 -11.35 3.79 20.94
CA LYS A 51 -11.27 3.07 22.22
C LYS A 51 -11.25 4.01 23.42
N PHE A 52 -10.54 5.13 23.31
CA PHE A 52 -10.55 6.16 24.34
C PHE A 52 -11.97 6.71 24.52
N ALA A 53 -12.64 7.11 23.44
CA ALA A 53 -13.99 7.68 23.50
C ALA A 53 -15.01 6.69 24.10
N ALA A 54 -14.87 5.40 23.79
CA ALA A 54 -15.73 4.33 24.30
C ALA A 54 -15.64 4.14 25.82
N ILE A 55 -14.49 4.45 26.44
CA ILE A 55 -14.28 4.36 27.89
C ILE A 55 -14.52 5.72 28.56
N TYR A 56 -14.03 6.80 27.95
CA TYR A 56 -14.09 8.15 28.52
C TYR A 56 -15.52 8.65 28.68
N THR A 57 -16.37 8.45 27.66
CA THR A 57 -17.78 8.90 27.67
C THR A 57 -18.57 8.31 28.83
N PRO A 58 -18.63 6.98 29.05
CA PRO A 58 -19.36 6.42 30.18
C PRO A 58 -18.76 6.80 31.54
N VAL A 59 -17.42 6.92 31.64
CA VAL A 59 -16.77 7.36 32.89
C VAL A 59 -17.21 8.77 33.27
N VAL A 60 -17.15 9.72 32.34
CA VAL A 60 -17.58 11.11 32.57
C VAL A 60 -19.06 11.19 32.92
N MET A 61 -19.92 10.39 32.27
CA MET A 61 -21.35 10.31 32.58
C MET A 61 -21.58 9.82 34.02
N VAL A 62 -20.86 8.78 34.45
CA VAL A 62 -20.94 8.27 35.83
C VAL A 62 -20.45 9.32 36.82
N VAL A 63 -19.33 10.00 36.55
CA VAL A 63 -18.81 11.06 37.44
C VAL A 63 -19.79 12.23 37.55
N ALA A 64 -20.41 12.64 36.43
CA ALA A 64 -21.43 13.70 36.45
C ALA A 64 -22.66 13.29 37.27
N LEU A 65 -23.12 12.04 37.14
CA LEU A 65 -24.22 11.52 37.95
C LEU A 65 -23.86 11.47 39.44
N LEU A 66 -22.66 11.01 39.78
CA LEU A 66 -22.19 11.00 41.17
C LEU A 66 -22.08 12.42 41.74
N LEU A 67 -21.62 13.39 40.95
CA LEU A 67 -21.53 14.79 41.34
C LEU A 67 -22.90 15.45 41.52
N LEU A 68 -23.92 15.01 40.78
CA LEU A 68 -25.31 15.42 40.97
C LEU A 68 -25.90 14.85 42.27
N VAL A 69 -25.60 13.59 42.59
CA VAL A 69 -26.31 12.82 43.64
C VAL A 69 -25.61 12.92 45.00
N ILE A 70 -24.29 12.74 45.08
CA ILE A 70 -23.57 12.64 46.36
C ILE A 70 -23.67 13.93 47.19
N PRO A 71 -23.43 15.14 46.65
CA PRO A 71 -23.38 16.34 47.48
C PRO A 71 -24.72 16.74 48.12
N PRO A 72 -25.86 16.70 47.40
CA PRO A 72 -27.17 16.93 48.02
C PRO A 72 -27.55 15.89 49.07
N LEU A 73 -27.26 14.61 48.83
CA LEU A 73 -27.66 13.51 49.72
C LEU A 73 -26.81 13.40 50.99
N VAL A 74 -25.50 13.65 50.90
CA VAL A 74 -24.56 13.45 52.02
C VAL A 74 -24.28 14.75 52.78
N PHE A 75 -24.22 15.88 52.07
CA PHE A 75 -23.80 17.17 52.63
C PHE A 75 -24.95 18.19 52.73
N GLY A 76 -26.17 17.81 52.35
CA GLY A 76 -27.35 18.70 52.41
C GLY A 76 -27.29 19.87 51.42
N GLY A 77 -26.52 19.74 50.33
CA GLY A 77 -26.38 20.78 49.31
C GLY A 77 -27.64 21.01 48.47
N GLU A 78 -27.78 22.22 47.91
CA GLU A 78 -28.91 22.57 47.05
C GLU A 78 -28.87 21.82 45.70
N TRP A 79 -29.95 21.09 45.37
CA TRP A 79 -30.03 20.29 44.15
C TRP A 79 -29.84 21.11 42.87
N SER A 80 -30.34 22.35 42.83
CA SER A 80 -30.22 23.27 41.68
C SER A 80 -28.74 23.56 41.35
N VAL A 81 -27.93 23.82 42.38
CA VAL A 81 -26.50 24.15 42.27
C VAL A 81 -25.70 22.96 41.78
N TRP A 82 -25.94 21.77 42.33
CA TRP A 82 -25.22 20.56 41.94
C TRP A 82 -25.66 20.01 40.59
N LEU A 83 -26.92 20.19 40.22
CA LEU A 83 -27.38 19.96 38.85
C LEU A 83 -26.67 20.86 37.85
N TYR A 84 -26.63 22.17 38.12
CA TYR A 84 -25.90 23.12 37.27
C TYR A 84 -24.41 22.73 37.14
N ARG A 85 -23.74 22.40 38.25
CA ARG A 85 -22.33 21.96 38.24
C ARG A 85 -22.11 20.66 37.48
N SER A 86 -23.01 19.68 37.59
CA SER A 86 -22.91 18.42 36.84
C SER A 86 -23.02 18.62 35.33
N LEU A 87 -23.92 19.52 34.89
CA LEU A 87 -24.06 19.88 33.48
C LEU A 87 -22.84 20.63 32.97
N VAL A 88 -22.31 21.57 33.76
CA VAL A 88 -21.05 22.29 33.43
C VAL A 88 -19.89 21.31 33.26
N LEU A 89 -19.78 20.30 34.14
CA LEU A 89 -18.77 19.25 34.01
C LEU A 89 -18.90 18.49 32.68
N LEU A 90 -20.11 18.08 32.30
CA LEU A 90 -20.35 17.37 31.04
C LEU A 90 -19.95 18.21 29.81
N VAL A 91 -20.25 19.51 29.83
CA VAL A 91 -19.90 20.43 28.75
C VAL A 91 -18.39 20.57 28.61
N ILE A 92 -17.69 20.78 29.72
CA ILE A 92 -16.22 20.93 29.74
C ILE A 92 -15.54 19.62 29.31
N ALA A 93 -16.15 18.48 29.62
CA ALA A 93 -15.59 17.18 29.33
C ALA A 93 -15.67 16.76 27.85
N CYS A 94 -16.33 17.50 26.93
CA CYS A 94 -16.36 17.03 25.52
C CYS A 94 -14.94 16.87 24.95
N PRO A 95 -14.51 15.66 24.54
CA PRO A 95 -13.21 15.45 23.91
C PRO A 95 -13.25 15.78 22.41
N CYS A 96 -14.08 16.75 22.00
CA CYS A 96 -14.40 17.10 20.64
C CYS A 96 -13.15 17.27 19.75
N ALA A 97 -12.13 17.99 20.24
CA ALA A 97 -10.87 18.22 19.53
C ALA A 97 -10.03 16.95 19.36
N LEU A 98 -9.98 16.10 20.39
CA LEU A 98 -9.23 14.84 20.35
C LEU A 98 -9.80 13.90 19.29
N VAL A 99 -11.14 13.75 19.27
CA VAL A 99 -11.82 12.81 18.37
C VAL A 99 -11.62 13.18 16.90
N ILE A 100 -11.64 14.48 16.58
CA ILE A 100 -11.56 14.96 15.20
C ILE A 100 -10.10 15.07 14.72
N SER A 101 -9.13 15.19 15.65
CA SER A 101 -7.72 15.40 15.30
C SER A 101 -7.19 14.35 14.32
N THR A 102 -7.44 13.07 14.58
CA THR A 102 -6.85 11.97 13.82
C THR A 102 -7.45 11.81 12.42
N PRO A 103 -8.78 11.71 12.21
CA PRO A 103 -9.34 11.58 10.87
C PRO A 103 -8.98 12.74 9.95
N VAL A 104 -8.97 13.97 10.48
CA VAL A 104 -8.58 15.17 9.70
C VAL A 104 -7.12 15.10 9.28
N SER A 105 -6.21 14.72 10.19
CA SER A 105 -4.80 14.54 9.86
C SER A 105 -4.58 13.45 8.81
N VAL A 106 -5.27 12.31 8.91
CA VAL A 106 -5.16 11.20 7.95
C VAL A 106 -5.62 11.64 6.56
N VAL A 107 -6.79 12.29 6.45
CA VAL A 107 -7.31 12.76 5.16
C VAL A 107 -6.39 13.83 4.55
N ALA A 108 -5.90 14.77 5.36
CA ALA A 108 -4.96 15.79 4.89
C ALA A 108 -3.65 15.17 4.38
N ALA A 109 -3.12 14.17 5.10
CA ALA A 109 -1.89 13.48 4.71
C ALA A 109 -2.07 12.66 3.42
N LEU A 110 -3.19 11.93 3.27
CA LEU A 110 -3.53 11.21 2.04
C LEU A 110 -3.65 12.16 0.85
N ALA A 111 -4.32 13.29 1.02
CA ALA A 111 -4.45 14.31 -0.02
C ALA A 111 -3.10 14.92 -0.39
N ALA A 112 -2.24 15.18 0.58
CA ALA A 112 -0.88 15.68 0.34
C ALA A 112 -0.01 14.66 -0.39
N ALA A 113 -0.06 13.38 0.00
CA ALA A 113 0.68 12.31 -0.66
C ALA A 113 0.25 12.14 -2.13
N ALA A 114 -1.06 12.11 -2.39
CA ALA A 114 -1.60 11.99 -3.74
C ALA A 114 -1.16 13.16 -4.65
N ARG A 115 -1.14 14.41 -4.13
CA ARG A 115 -0.63 15.57 -4.86
C ARG A 115 0.85 15.47 -5.24
N ASN A 116 1.62 14.66 -4.52
CA ASN A 116 3.05 14.41 -4.77
C ASN A 116 3.30 13.09 -5.50
N GLY A 117 2.27 12.48 -6.11
CA GLY A 117 2.42 11.23 -6.86
C GLY A 117 2.60 9.98 -6.00
N VAL A 118 2.38 10.08 -4.68
CA VAL A 118 2.48 8.95 -3.74
C VAL A 118 1.08 8.40 -3.48
N LEU A 119 0.80 7.20 -3.99
CA LEU A 119 -0.46 6.50 -3.75
C LEU A 119 -0.39 5.69 -2.45
N ILE A 120 -1.17 6.10 -1.45
CA ILE A 120 -1.27 5.40 -0.16
C ILE A 120 -2.65 4.74 -0.08
N LYS A 121 -2.67 3.41 0.02
CA LYS A 121 -3.90 2.59 0.00
C LYS A 121 -4.65 2.58 1.34
N GLY A 122 -4.99 3.76 1.86
CA GLY A 122 -5.80 3.94 3.07
C GLY A 122 -5.01 4.39 4.31
N GLY A 123 -5.74 4.78 5.36
CA GLY A 123 -5.18 5.43 6.55
C GLY A 123 -4.21 4.58 7.37
N VAL A 124 -4.32 3.24 7.35
CA VAL A 124 -3.39 2.36 8.09
C VAL A 124 -1.96 2.53 7.67
N PHE A 125 -1.74 2.74 6.38
CA PHE A 125 -0.40 2.81 5.82
C PHE A 125 0.23 4.19 5.99
N ILE A 126 -0.51 5.19 6.48
CA ILE A 126 0.02 6.55 6.69
C ILE A 126 0.99 6.60 7.89
N GLU A 127 0.77 5.74 8.90
CA GLU A 127 1.57 5.70 10.12
C GLU A 127 2.74 4.72 10.05
N VAL A 128 2.70 3.77 9.12
CA VAL A 128 3.75 2.74 8.95
C VAL A 128 5.12 3.38 8.70
N PRO A 129 5.27 4.40 7.82
CA PRO A 129 6.56 5.04 7.57
C PRO A 129 7.24 5.60 8.81
N ALA A 130 6.48 6.07 9.81
CA ALA A 130 7.03 6.63 11.05
C ALA A 130 7.80 5.59 11.89
N HIS A 131 7.57 4.30 11.65
CA HIS A 131 8.16 3.20 12.41
C HIS A 131 9.11 2.33 11.57
N LEU A 132 9.35 2.69 10.30
CA LEU A 132 10.26 1.95 9.42
C LEU A 132 11.70 2.07 9.94
N LYS A 133 12.38 0.93 10.05
CA LYS A 133 13.79 0.85 10.45
C LYS A 133 14.73 0.49 9.31
N ALA A 134 14.20 -0.19 8.30
CA ALA A 134 14.93 -0.64 7.13
C ALA A 134 13.99 -0.64 5.93
N ILE A 135 14.56 -0.43 4.74
CA ILE A 135 13.87 -0.52 3.47
C ILE A 135 14.65 -1.52 2.63
N ALA A 136 13.99 -2.60 2.21
CA ALA A 136 14.50 -3.50 1.18
C ALA A 136 13.89 -3.06 -0.15
N MET A 137 14.75 -2.77 -1.12
CA MET A 137 14.31 -2.36 -2.46
C MET A 137 14.62 -3.46 -3.46
N ASP A 138 13.64 -3.75 -4.31
CA ASP A 138 13.90 -4.57 -5.48
C ASP A 138 14.81 -3.79 -6.44
N LYS A 139 15.66 -4.50 -7.18
CA LYS A 139 16.57 -3.86 -8.13
C LYS A 139 15.83 -3.58 -9.42
N THR A 140 15.31 -4.62 -10.04
CA THR A 140 14.77 -4.58 -11.40
C THR A 140 13.40 -3.92 -11.40
N GLY A 141 13.23 -2.83 -12.15
CA GLY A 141 11.96 -2.11 -12.24
C GLY A 141 11.65 -1.16 -11.07
N THR A 142 12.47 -1.16 -10.00
CA THR A 142 12.38 -0.16 -8.91
C THR A 142 13.60 0.75 -8.90
N LEU A 143 14.81 0.19 -8.77
CA LEU A 143 16.06 0.95 -8.88
C LEU A 143 16.50 1.15 -10.32
N THR A 144 16.18 0.18 -11.19
CA THR A 144 16.49 0.22 -12.62
C THR A 144 15.22 0.28 -13.44
N ARG A 145 15.34 0.68 -14.71
CA ARG A 145 14.21 0.74 -15.66
C ARG A 145 13.60 -0.62 -15.98
N GLY A 146 14.30 -1.72 -15.66
CA GLY A 146 13.86 -3.08 -16.03
C GLY A 146 14.02 -3.41 -17.51
N GLU A 147 14.54 -2.47 -18.30
CA GLU A 147 14.81 -2.61 -19.73
C GLU A 147 16.31 -2.89 -19.93
N PRO A 148 16.70 -4.06 -20.45
CA PRO A 148 18.08 -4.33 -20.82
C PRO A 148 18.52 -3.36 -21.93
N ALA A 149 19.77 -2.92 -21.86
CA ALA A 149 20.40 -2.10 -22.89
C ALA A 149 21.82 -2.61 -23.14
N VAL A 150 22.27 -2.55 -24.39
CA VAL A 150 23.67 -2.82 -24.73
C VAL A 150 24.53 -1.70 -24.13
N VAL A 151 25.45 -2.09 -23.26
CA VAL A 151 26.37 -1.15 -22.58
C VAL A 151 27.76 -1.13 -23.21
N ASP A 152 28.15 -2.23 -23.83
CA ASP A 152 29.49 -2.42 -24.38
C ASP A 152 29.44 -3.47 -25.49
N VAL A 153 30.22 -3.25 -26.55
CA VAL A 153 30.36 -4.15 -27.69
C VAL A 153 31.84 -4.46 -27.84
N VAL A 154 32.24 -5.69 -27.53
CA VAL A 154 33.67 -6.07 -27.54
C VAL A 154 33.92 -7.06 -28.68
N PRO A 155 34.40 -6.61 -29.84
CA PRO A 155 34.66 -7.48 -30.97
C PRO A 155 35.97 -8.26 -30.78
N MET A 156 36.02 -9.46 -31.35
CA MET A 156 37.18 -10.35 -31.29
C MET A 156 37.67 -10.67 -32.71
N ASN A 157 38.87 -11.24 -32.84
CA ASN A 157 39.41 -11.75 -34.12
C ASN A 157 39.52 -10.71 -35.25
N GLY A 158 39.70 -9.43 -34.90
CA GLY A 158 39.85 -8.36 -35.89
C GLY A 158 38.53 -7.86 -36.50
N HIS A 159 37.38 -8.28 -35.98
CA HIS A 159 36.10 -7.65 -36.31
C HIS A 159 36.02 -6.24 -35.72
N ASP A 160 35.20 -5.39 -36.34
CA ASP A 160 34.82 -4.11 -35.76
C ASP A 160 33.48 -4.24 -34.98
N GLU A 161 33.20 -3.24 -34.14
CA GLU A 161 31.99 -3.20 -33.31
C GLU A 161 30.72 -3.16 -34.16
N ALA A 162 30.77 -2.43 -35.28
CA ALA A 162 29.64 -2.22 -36.16
C ALA A 162 29.21 -3.51 -36.89
N GLU A 163 30.17 -4.27 -37.41
CA GLU A 163 29.98 -5.55 -38.09
C GLU A 163 29.42 -6.60 -37.11
N LEU A 164 29.95 -6.64 -35.88
CA LEU A 164 29.45 -7.54 -34.84
C LEU A 164 27.99 -7.21 -34.50
N LEU A 165 27.71 -5.93 -34.23
CA LEU A 165 26.38 -5.48 -33.82
C LEU A 165 25.35 -5.63 -34.95
N MET A 166 25.72 -5.33 -36.20
CA MET A 166 24.88 -5.53 -37.37
C MET A 166 24.47 -6.99 -37.55
N ARG A 167 25.43 -7.92 -37.43
CA ARG A 167 25.16 -9.36 -37.55
C ARG A 167 24.31 -9.88 -36.40
N ALA A 168 24.62 -9.49 -35.16
CA ALA A 168 23.86 -9.87 -33.99
C ALA A 168 22.41 -9.36 -34.08
N GLY A 169 22.22 -8.08 -34.47
CA GLY A 169 20.90 -7.49 -34.71
C GLY A 169 20.13 -8.25 -35.78
N ALA A 170 20.76 -8.59 -36.91
CA ALA A 170 20.11 -9.34 -37.98
C ALA A 170 19.65 -10.75 -37.56
N LEU A 171 20.42 -11.44 -36.71
CA LEU A 171 20.07 -12.76 -36.17
C LEU A 171 18.90 -12.67 -35.17
N GLU A 172 18.86 -11.61 -34.38
CA GLU A 172 17.90 -11.42 -33.29
C GLU A 172 16.57 -10.76 -33.71
N LEU A 173 16.44 -10.31 -34.98
CA LEU A 173 15.25 -9.63 -35.52
C LEU A 173 13.91 -10.33 -35.23
N ASN A 174 13.89 -11.66 -35.20
CA ASN A 174 12.66 -12.46 -35.03
C ASN A 174 12.50 -13.00 -33.59
N SER A 175 13.38 -12.61 -32.67
CA SER A 175 13.37 -13.10 -31.29
C SER A 175 12.61 -12.13 -30.37
N ASN A 176 11.65 -12.67 -29.62
CA ASN A 176 10.89 -11.90 -28.64
C ASN A 176 11.63 -11.78 -27.29
N HIS A 177 12.86 -12.28 -27.17
CA HIS A 177 13.61 -12.23 -25.93
C HIS A 177 14.03 -10.77 -25.59
N PRO A 178 13.92 -10.30 -24.33
CA PRO A 178 14.28 -8.91 -23.98
C PRO A 178 15.71 -8.49 -24.35
N LEU A 179 16.67 -9.42 -24.31
CA LEU A 179 18.05 -9.15 -24.75
C LEU A 179 18.17 -9.03 -26.27
N ALA A 180 17.38 -9.79 -27.03
CA ALA A 180 17.35 -9.72 -28.49
C ALA A 180 16.87 -8.34 -28.94
N ARG A 181 15.78 -7.86 -28.33
CA ARG A 181 15.25 -6.51 -28.55
C ARG A 181 16.28 -5.43 -28.24
N ALA A 182 17.01 -5.55 -27.13
CA ALA A 182 18.07 -4.60 -26.77
C ALA A 182 19.21 -4.55 -27.82
N ILE A 183 19.56 -5.69 -28.44
CA ILE A 183 20.58 -5.76 -29.50
C ILE A 183 20.07 -5.12 -30.79
N VAL A 184 18.82 -5.42 -31.19
CA VAL A 184 18.19 -4.84 -32.39
C VAL A 184 18.04 -3.32 -32.24
N GLU A 185 17.53 -2.85 -31.10
CA GLU A 185 17.39 -1.41 -30.80
C GLU A 185 18.74 -0.68 -30.83
N GLU A 186 19.81 -1.32 -30.35
CA GLU A 186 21.16 -0.75 -30.41
C GLU A 186 21.69 -0.68 -31.85
N ALA A 187 21.46 -1.71 -32.67
CA ALA A 187 21.84 -1.71 -34.09
C ALA A 187 21.10 -0.63 -34.89
N GLU A 188 19.79 -0.47 -34.65
CA GLU A 188 18.98 0.60 -35.25
C GLU A 188 19.46 1.99 -34.81
N ARG A 189 19.78 2.18 -33.51
CA ARG A 189 20.29 3.45 -32.98
C ARG A 189 21.58 3.90 -33.64
N GLN A 190 22.45 2.95 -33.99
CA GLN A 190 23.71 3.22 -34.68
C GLN A 190 23.57 3.31 -36.21
N ASN A 191 22.35 3.21 -36.75
CA ASN A 191 22.06 3.18 -38.20
C ASN A 191 22.83 2.06 -38.92
N LEU A 192 22.94 0.91 -38.28
CA LEU A 192 23.58 -0.29 -38.83
C LEU A 192 22.57 -1.24 -39.49
N GLN A 193 21.31 -0.81 -39.62
CA GLN A 193 20.22 -1.49 -40.31
C GLN A 193 19.59 -0.56 -41.35
#